data_AF-A0A959SH99-F1
#
_entry.id   AF-A0A959SH99-F1
#
_cell.length_a   1.000
_cell.length_b   1.000
_cell.length_c   1.000
_cell.angle_alpha   90.00
_cell.angle_beta   90.00
_cell.angle_gamma   90.00
#
_symmetry.space_group_name_H-M   'P 1'
#
loop_
_entity.id
_entity.type
_entity.pdbx_description
1 polymer ?
#
loop_
_entity_poly.entity_id
_entity_poly.type
_entity_poly.pdbx_seq_one_letter_code
_entity_poly.pdbx_strand_id
1 'polypeptide(L)'
;MALVEVADDHDGETRPAPIGSYPDIGADEHPEACAPLAGTYVIGTSAAADFPTFSATVARLTECGISGPVVFQVEPGTYTEAITFPPVSGTSLTDDITYRGVVGDSTQVVLNYPATATANPIDHVLVFDGVDHVTFRDMTIERFGPGTYGDVIRMNPGISGSNDPSEHVTVSSCRILRTGGSGTNRILVNASNFPALNEVAVRFEGNYLSGGYYAFGNPGNHGDEWIIQDNVIENCTGGILIFQAAAVTIIGNKINGNVASTQPGMRITCDCPATVLGNKVVGRGRALELTVAPPPGQRAVIANNSLIVSGGAVNGVELIGLNRDLDLQYNSISTVNGRGVSQSTGTGSSGITFQNNAIKSTGNMAIFMPWAGAITTASHQALVSGAANLASWNGTNCGDLAALQANSGQFSNSVAADPMFFDPIGDLHAYAMEIDAAATPLAGINTDIDGDPRDPIAPDIGCDEFTPQLWNEQFDVCITADAITSTGSGTDRYIYRDRKVVARFNDNGQNLGTVTMDVYVNSGAVRQSLIGQYYLDRNWRLSTQVAMSSPVRVTLYHSVNEFNLYAATDPVVTTFPDAGVAHYAGPMEDCDLLNNPAGNTWTPVFPADPQLEPSILA
;
A
#
# COMPACT_ATOMS: atom_id res chain seq x y z
N MET A 1 75.28 -15.48 23.97
CA MET A 1 74.56 -14.95 25.13
C MET A 1 73.11 -15.34 24.97
N ALA A 2 72.59 -16.21 25.84
CA ALA A 2 71.14 -16.32 25.97
C ALA A 2 70.67 -15.01 26.62
N LEU A 3 69.69 -14.35 26.00
CA LEU A 3 69.06 -13.18 26.62
C LEU A 3 68.37 -13.65 27.90
N VAL A 4 68.53 -12.90 28.98
CA VAL A 4 67.80 -13.14 30.22
C VAL A 4 66.33 -12.84 29.95
N GLU A 5 65.46 -13.76 30.34
CA GLU A 5 64.01 -13.60 30.21
C GLU A 5 63.54 -12.41 31.07
N VAL A 6 62.78 -11.52 30.47
CA VAL A 6 62.10 -10.42 31.17
C VAL A 6 60.74 -10.96 31.58
N ALA A 7 60.64 -11.39 32.84
CA ALA A 7 59.46 -12.10 33.34
C ALA A 7 58.28 -11.16 33.60
N ASP A 8 58.55 -9.88 33.90
CA ASP A 8 57.55 -8.85 34.13
C ASP A 8 57.88 -7.63 33.26
N ASP A 9 56.87 -6.86 32.87
CA ASP A 9 57.02 -5.65 32.08
C ASP A 9 57.42 -4.41 32.95
N HIS A 10 57.20 -3.18 32.46
CA HIS A 10 57.55 -1.95 33.17
C HIS A 10 56.67 -1.68 34.40
N ASP A 11 55.41 -2.08 34.35
CA ASP A 11 54.40 -1.80 35.37
C ASP A 11 54.23 -2.98 36.36
N GLY A 12 54.86 -4.12 36.05
CA GLY A 12 54.99 -5.29 36.91
C GLY A 12 54.09 -6.45 36.51
N GLU A 13 53.48 -6.40 35.32
CA GLU A 13 52.66 -7.45 34.73
C GLU A 13 53.54 -8.58 34.18
N THR A 14 53.19 -9.81 34.54
CA THR A 14 53.95 -11.01 34.16
C THR A 14 53.77 -11.33 32.68
N ARG A 15 54.87 -11.42 31.93
CA ARG A 15 54.87 -11.79 30.51
C ARG A 15 54.40 -13.24 30.32
N PRO A 16 53.55 -13.55 29.32
CA PRO A 16 52.98 -14.89 29.16
C PRO A 16 54.04 -15.98 28.97
N ALA A 17 53.92 -17.06 29.75
CA ALA A 17 54.69 -18.31 29.59
C ALA A 17 53.74 -19.52 29.60
N PRO A 18 53.90 -20.56 28.75
CA PRO A 18 54.97 -20.81 27.78
C PRO A 18 54.59 -20.51 26.31
N ILE A 19 55.62 -20.46 25.44
CA ILE A 19 55.64 -20.19 23.99
C ILE A 19 54.31 -20.56 23.28
N GLY A 20 53.49 -19.54 22.98
CA GLY A 20 52.23 -19.65 22.25
C GLY A 20 51.47 -18.33 22.16
N SER A 21 51.58 -17.49 23.19
CA SER A 21 51.22 -16.07 23.17
C SER A 21 52.51 -15.26 23.10
N TYR A 22 52.67 -14.48 22.03
CA TYR A 22 53.81 -13.58 21.91
C TYR A 22 53.64 -12.44 22.93
N PRO A 23 54.65 -12.11 23.75
CA PRO A 23 54.63 -10.90 24.55
C PRO A 23 54.42 -9.68 23.64
N ASP A 24 53.73 -8.66 24.15
CA ASP A 24 53.44 -7.46 23.37
C ASP A 24 54.73 -6.72 22.98
N ILE A 25 54.71 -6.08 21.82
CA ILE A 25 55.84 -5.29 21.35
C ILE A 25 55.96 -4.01 22.19
N GLY A 26 56.87 -4.01 23.17
CA GLY A 26 57.09 -2.84 24.01
C GLY A 26 57.50 -3.18 25.43
N ALA A 27 57.59 -2.13 26.24
CA ALA A 27 57.93 -2.22 27.65
C ALA A 27 56.72 -2.54 28.55
N ASP A 28 55.51 -2.56 28.00
CA ASP A 28 54.21 -2.72 28.68
C ASP A 28 53.50 -3.93 28.05
N GLU A 29 53.01 -4.86 28.86
CA GLU A 29 52.18 -6.00 28.49
C GLU A 29 50.72 -5.61 28.69
N HIS A 30 49.97 -5.61 27.59
CA HIS A 30 48.54 -5.38 27.68
C HIS A 30 47.88 -6.61 28.31
N PRO A 31 47.11 -6.47 29.41
CA PRO A 31 46.44 -7.60 30.04
C PRO A 31 45.53 -8.32 29.04
N GLU A 32 45.87 -9.58 28.77
CA GLU A 32 45.19 -10.59 27.94
C GLU A 32 44.34 -10.08 26.78
N ALA A 33 44.83 -10.33 25.55
CA ALA A 33 44.07 -10.26 24.31
C ALA A 33 42.61 -10.74 24.52
N CYS A 34 41.70 -9.77 24.53
CA CYS A 34 40.27 -9.99 24.59
C CYS A 34 39.89 -11.00 23.48
N ALA A 35 39.58 -12.24 23.83
CA ALA A 35 39.25 -13.26 22.83
C ALA A 35 38.00 -12.87 22.02
N PRO A 36 38.10 -12.76 20.67
CA PRO A 36 37.00 -12.35 19.82
C PRO A 36 35.81 -13.30 19.96
N LEU A 37 34.60 -12.76 19.95
CA LEU A 37 33.39 -13.56 20.11
C LEU A 37 33.13 -14.40 18.85
N ALA A 38 32.58 -15.60 19.04
CA ALA A 38 32.06 -16.46 17.99
C ALA A 38 31.08 -17.47 18.58
N GLY A 39 29.94 -17.66 17.92
CA GLY A 39 28.89 -18.59 18.37
C GLY A 39 27.75 -17.91 19.11
N THR A 40 27.05 -18.67 19.96
CA THR A 40 25.83 -18.22 20.63
C THR A 40 26.08 -17.91 22.10
N TYR A 41 25.58 -16.76 22.55
CA TYR A 41 25.62 -16.30 23.92
C TYR A 41 24.21 -15.94 24.40
N VAL A 42 24.01 -15.95 25.72
CA VAL A 42 22.74 -15.59 26.37
C VAL A 42 22.88 -14.25 27.08
N ILE A 43 21.96 -13.32 26.79
CA ILE A 43 21.78 -12.09 27.56
C ILE A 43 20.61 -12.29 28.53
N GLY A 44 20.82 -12.01 29.81
CA GLY A 44 19.73 -12.06 30.78
C GLY A 44 20.17 -12.03 32.23
N THR A 45 19.25 -12.38 33.12
CA THR A 45 19.49 -12.35 34.57
C THR A 45 19.59 -13.74 35.19
N SER A 46 19.35 -14.80 34.39
CA SER A 46 19.51 -16.16 34.87
C SER A 46 20.97 -16.48 35.15
N ALA A 47 21.19 -17.53 35.96
CA ALA A 47 22.54 -18.05 36.20
C ALA A 47 23.18 -18.68 34.93
N ALA A 48 22.40 -18.87 33.86
CA ALA A 48 22.88 -19.38 32.58
C ALA A 48 23.21 -18.25 31.59
N ALA A 49 22.97 -16.99 31.94
CA ALA A 49 23.30 -15.86 31.09
C ALA A 49 24.81 -15.64 31.03
N ASP A 50 25.34 -15.52 29.81
CA ASP A 50 26.74 -15.16 29.56
C ASP A 50 26.99 -13.67 29.81
N PHE A 51 25.98 -12.84 29.52
CA PHE A 51 26.01 -11.39 29.72
C PHE A 51 24.78 -10.91 30.48
N PRO A 52 24.93 -10.02 31.48
CA PRO A 52 23.80 -9.53 32.25
C PRO A 52 22.90 -8.54 31.50
N THR A 53 23.46 -7.84 30.50
CA THR A 53 22.81 -6.68 29.85
C THR A 53 23.25 -6.51 28.39
N PHE A 54 22.52 -5.71 27.62
CA PHE A 54 22.94 -5.34 26.26
C PHE A 54 24.24 -4.53 26.30
N SER A 55 24.36 -3.58 27.22
CA SER A 55 25.58 -2.76 27.34
C SER A 55 26.84 -3.60 27.59
N ALA A 56 26.73 -4.71 28.34
CA ALA A 56 27.84 -5.62 28.59
C ALA A 56 28.31 -6.32 27.29
N THR A 57 27.38 -6.69 26.40
CA THR A 57 27.74 -7.26 25.09
C THR A 57 28.41 -6.23 24.20
N VAL A 58 27.93 -4.98 24.17
CA VAL A 58 28.53 -3.92 23.36
C VAL A 58 29.94 -3.59 23.84
N ALA A 59 30.15 -3.49 25.16
CA ALA A 59 31.48 -3.30 25.72
C ALA A 59 32.43 -4.42 25.28
N ARG A 60 32.00 -5.69 25.36
CA ARG A 60 32.79 -6.84 24.93
C ARG A 60 33.07 -6.83 23.42
N LEU A 61 32.08 -6.54 22.59
CA LEU A 61 32.24 -6.45 21.13
C LEU A 61 33.22 -5.34 20.75
N THR A 62 33.15 -4.19 21.42
CA THR A 62 34.04 -3.05 21.16
C THR A 62 35.49 -3.37 21.54
N GLU A 63 35.68 -4.09 22.65
CA GLU A 63 37.01 -4.45 23.16
C GLU A 63 37.66 -5.61 22.37
N CYS A 64 36.86 -6.60 21.96
CA CYS A 64 37.36 -7.84 21.37
C CYS A 64 37.14 -8.01 19.86
N GLY A 65 36.11 -7.37 19.31
CA GLY A 65 35.55 -7.77 18.02
C GLY A 65 34.96 -9.18 18.00
N ILE A 66 34.78 -9.69 16.79
CA ILE A 66 34.29 -11.05 16.51
C ILE A 66 35.29 -11.81 15.61
N SER A 67 35.21 -13.15 15.64
CA SER A 67 36.03 -14.04 14.79
C SER A 67 35.19 -15.06 14.01
N GLY A 68 33.87 -14.90 14.08
CA GLY A 68 32.86 -15.69 13.39
C GLY A 68 31.47 -15.13 13.70
N PRO A 69 30.39 -15.72 13.18
CA PRO A 69 29.03 -15.27 13.44
C PRO A 69 28.70 -15.29 14.93
N VAL A 70 28.05 -14.24 15.42
CA VAL A 70 27.66 -14.11 16.83
C VAL A 70 26.15 -13.98 16.95
N VAL A 71 25.55 -14.80 17.82
CA VAL A 71 24.12 -14.73 18.14
C VAL A 71 23.94 -14.51 19.64
N PHE A 72 23.36 -13.39 20.02
CA PHE A 72 22.89 -13.12 21.38
C PHE A 72 21.41 -13.50 21.51
N GLN A 73 21.13 -14.59 22.23
CA GLN A 73 19.77 -14.96 22.64
C GLN A 73 19.39 -14.18 23.88
N VAL A 74 18.32 -13.40 23.82
CA VAL A 74 17.89 -12.55 24.94
C VAL A 74 16.78 -13.23 25.71
N GLU A 75 17.01 -13.45 27.01
CA GLU A 75 15.99 -14.00 27.91
C GLU A 75 14.82 -13.01 28.06
N PRO A 76 13.57 -13.51 28.24
CA PRO A 76 12.42 -12.67 28.54
C PRO A 76 12.69 -11.73 29.71
N GLY A 77 12.34 -10.46 29.55
CA GLY A 77 12.60 -9.45 30.56
C GLY A 77 12.55 -8.03 30.02
N THR A 78 12.64 -7.08 30.94
CA THR A 78 12.78 -5.65 30.62
C THR A 78 14.20 -5.20 30.95
N TYR A 79 14.85 -4.62 29.95
CA TYR A 79 16.22 -4.10 29.98
C TYR A 79 16.13 -2.59 29.80
N THR A 80 16.31 -1.84 30.88
CA THR A 80 16.24 -0.37 30.84
C THR A 80 17.62 0.22 30.60
N GLU A 81 17.97 0.40 29.34
CA GLU A 81 19.30 0.80 28.88
C GLU A 81 19.21 1.70 27.64
N ALA A 82 20.19 2.58 27.45
CA ALA A 82 20.44 3.28 26.19
C ALA A 82 21.73 2.72 25.59
N ILE A 83 21.65 2.18 24.39
CA ILE A 83 22.72 1.42 23.75
C ILE A 83 23.23 2.16 22.52
N THR A 84 24.55 2.29 22.42
CA THR A 84 25.24 2.84 21.25
C THR A 84 26.23 1.82 20.74
N PHE A 85 26.07 1.38 19.50
CA PHE A 85 26.99 0.48 18.82
C PHE A 85 28.05 1.27 18.04
N PRO A 86 29.31 1.25 18.50
CA PRO A 86 30.43 1.75 17.70
C PRO A 86 30.84 0.70 16.64
N PRO A 87 31.82 1.00 15.77
CA PRO A 87 32.42 0.00 14.90
C PRO A 87 32.92 -1.24 15.67
N VAL A 88 32.64 -2.43 15.11
CA VAL A 88 33.05 -3.71 15.69
C VAL A 88 33.98 -4.42 14.71
N SER A 89 35.19 -4.75 15.15
CA SER A 89 36.17 -5.45 14.30
C SER A 89 35.72 -6.87 13.99
N GLY A 90 35.90 -7.30 12.73
CA GLY A 90 35.66 -8.67 12.30
C GLY A 90 34.27 -8.95 11.70
N THR A 91 33.40 -7.95 11.63
CA THR A 91 32.10 -8.07 10.94
C THR A 91 32.28 -8.20 9.43
N SER A 92 31.41 -8.99 8.80
CA SER A 92 31.39 -9.21 7.36
C SER A 92 30.04 -9.75 6.90
N LEU A 93 29.87 -9.94 5.59
CA LEU A 93 28.69 -10.61 5.03
C LEU A 93 28.47 -12.04 5.54
N THR A 94 29.52 -12.70 6.06
CA THR A 94 29.44 -14.05 6.63
C THR A 94 29.51 -14.06 8.15
N ASP A 95 30.07 -13.03 8.76
CA ASP A 95 30.29 -12.91 10.20
C ASP A 95 29.47 -11.74 10.72
N ASP A 96 28.22 -12.02 11.06
CA ASP A 96 27.23 -11.04 11.51
C ASP A 96 27.02 -11.09 13.03
N ILE A 97 26.41 -10.03 13.55
CA ILE A 97 26.00 -9.95 14.95
C ILE A 97 24.48 -9.93 15.02
N THR A 98 23.87 -10.96 15.59
CA THR A 98 22.42 -11.05 15.73
C THR A 98 21.99 -10.97 17.19
N TYR A 99 21.18 -9.98 17.55
CA TYR A 99 20.42 -9.92 18.79
C TYR A 99 19.02 -10.49 18.55
N ARG A 100 18.68 -11.56 19.24
CA ARG A 100 17.44 -12.31 19.05
C ARG A 100 16.64 -12.43 20.35
N GLY A 101 15.43 -11.89 20.34
CA GLY A 101 14.47 -12.11 21.42
C GLY A 101 13.70 -13.43 21.28
N VAL A 102 12.45 -13.47 21.72
CA VAL A 102 11.63 -14.69 21.68
C VAL A 102 10.95 -14.82 20.33
N VAL A 103 11.33 -15.87 19.59
CA VAL A 103 10.78 -16.16 18.26
C VAL A 103 9.25 -16.20 18.29
N GLY A 104 8.63 -15.38 17.44
CA GLY A 104 7.17 -15.30 17.31
C GLY A 104 6.46 -14.50 18.41
N ASP A 105 7.16 -14.00 19.43
CA ASP A 105 6.59 -13.13 20.45
C ASP A 105 7.57 -12.01 20.85
N SER A 106 7.54 -10.92 20.08
CA SER A 106 8.36 -9.73 20.33
C SER A 106 7.97 -8.94 21.57
N THR A 107 6.97 -9.36 22.36
CA THR A 107 6.57 -8.69 23.60
C THR A 107 7.33 -9.20 24.84
N GLN A 108 7.99 -10.36 24.75
CA GLN A 108 8.67 -11.00 25.89
C GLN A 108 9.99 -10.32 26.28
N VAL A 109 10.68 -9.71 25.31
CA VAL A 109 11.95 -9.00 25.52
C VAL A 109 11.70 -7.53 25.22
N VAL A 110 11.95 -6.66 26.20
CA VAL A 110 11.72 -5.22 26.11
C VAL A 110 13.00 -4.48 26.42
N LEU A 111 13.68 -3.95 25.40
CA LEU A 111 14.75 -2.96 25.55
C LEU A 111 14.11 -1.56 25.58
N ASN A 112 14.26 -0.84 26.69
CA ASN A 112 13.60 0.46 26.85
C ASN A 112 14.45 1.54 27.49
N TYR A 113 14.07 2.79 27.26
CA TYR A 113 14.68 3.94 27.91
C TYR A 113 13.65 5.07 28.09
N PRO A 114 13.68 5.83 29.21
CA PRO A 114 12.74 6.92 29.41
C PRO A 114 13.01 8.10 28.46
N ALA A 115 11.93 8.73 28.01
CA ALA A 115 11.95 9.97 27.26
C ALA A 115 12.27 11.17 28.16
N THR A 116 12.86 12.22 27.59
CA THR A 116 13.29 13.42 28.33
C THR A 116 12.49 14.65 27.94
N ALA A 117 12.41 15.64 28.83
CA ALA A 117 11.71 16.91 28.55
C ALA A 117 12.56 17.89 27.71
N THR A 118 13.88 17.67 27.65
CA THR A 118 14.84 18.51 26.94
C THR A 118 15.67 17.67 25.99
N ALA A 119 16.17 18.28 24.92
CA ALA A 119 17.13 17.68 24.01
C ALA A 119 18.35 17.18 24.80
N ASN A 120 18.80 15.97 24.49
CA ASN A 120 19.93 15.31 25.12
C ASN A 120 20.71 14.55 24.03
N PRO A 121 22.05 14.52 24.05
CA PRO A 121 22.83 13.61 23.20
C PRO A 121 22.34 12.16 23.28
N ILE A 122 21.91 11.70 24.46
CA ILE A 122 21.35 10.38 24.74
C ILE A 122 19.81 10.44 24.68
N ASP A 123 19.28 10.93 23.57
CA ASP A 123 17.84 10.92 23.30
C ASP A 123 17.43 9.76 22.38
N HIS A 124 17.80 8.53 22.75
CA HIS A 124 17.47 7.32 22.01
C HIS A 124 17.43 6.09 22.95
N VAL A 125 16.96 4.95 22.43
CA VAL A 125 17.12 3.63 23.07
C VAL A 125 18.28 2.88 22.41
N LEU A 126 18.31 2.87 21.08
CA LEU A 126 19.27 2.12 20.28
C LEU A 126 19.91 3.03 19.24
N VAL A 127 21.24 3.04 19.19
CA VAL A 127 22.03 3.78 18.23
C VAL A 127 22.93 2.82 17.48
N PHE A 128 22.89 2.90 16.16
CA PHE A 128 23.91 2.33 15.28
C PHE A 128 24.81 3.46 14.83
N ASP A 129 26.11 3.42 15.17
CA ASP A 129 27.04 4.52 14.92
C ASP A 129 28.40 4.00 14.45
N GLY A 130 28.40 3.44 13.24
CA GLY A 130 29.54 2.84 12.55
C GLY A 130 29.65 1.34 12.68
N VAL A 131 28.60 0.66 13.14
CA VAL A 131 28.57 -0.80 13.22
C VAL A 131 28.06 -1.41 11.94
N ASP A 132 28.73 -2.47 11.47
CA ASP A 132 28.33 -3.17 10.27
C ASP A 132 27.75 -4.56 10.58
N HIS A 133 26.88 -5.05 9.70
CA HIS A 133 26.36 -6.43 9.73
C HIS A 133 25.70 -6.81 11.08
N VAL A 134 24.84 -5.93 11.59
CA VAL A 134 24.10 -6.16 12.83
C VAL A 134 22.61 -6.35 12.59
N THR A 135 22.03 -7.36 13.24
CA THR A 135 20.60 -7.68 13.17
C THR A 135 19.97 -7.61 14.56
N PHE A 136 18.85 -6.89 14.68
CA PHE A 136 17.94 -6.96 15.83
C PHE A 136 16.62 -7.60 15.41
N ARG A 137 16.20 -8.64 16.15
CA ARG A 137 14.95 -9.34 15.82
C ARG A 137 14.17 -9.90 17.00
N ASP A 138 12.87 -10.05 16.80
CA ASP A 138 11.94 -10.73 17.70
C ASP A 138 11.84 -10.08 19.11
N MET A 139 11.86 -8.74 19.21
CA MET A 139 11.80 -8.02 20.49
C MET A 139 11.11 -6.64 20.42
N THR A 140 10.88 -6.03 21.57
CA THR A 140 10.37 -4.66 21.70
C THR A 140 11.52 -3.70 21.99
N ILE A 141 11.58 -2.60 21.24
CA ILE A 141 12.45 -1.45 21.46
C ILE A 141 11.55 -0.24 21.74
N GLU A 142 11.59 0.29 22.96
CA GLU A 142 10.60 1.26 23.42
C GLU A 142 11.22 2.51 24.08
N ARG A 143 10.77 3.69 23.62
CA ARG A 143 10.95 4.93 24.35
C ARG A 143 9.67 5.33 25.08
N PHE A 144 9.68 5.38 26.42
CA PHE A 144 8.47 5.57 27.23
C PHE A 144 8.49 6.86 28.07
N GLY A 145 7.31 7.33 28.49
CA GLY A 145 7.15 8.47 29.39
C GLY A 145 6.77 9.79 28.70
N PRO A 146 6.50 10.86 29.48
CA PRO A 146 5.85 12.08 28.98
C PRO A 146 6.79 13.07 28.27
N GLY A 147 8.09 12.78 28.19
CA GLY A 147 9.08 13.63 27.54
C GLY A 147 8.71 13.99 26.09
N THR A 148 9.07 15.21 25.67
CA THR A 148 8.83 15.72 24.31
C THR A 148 9.94 15.33 23.32
N TYR A 149 11.07 14.87 23.87
CA TYR A 149 12.24 14.36 23.19
C TYR A 149 12.29 12.85 23.43
N GLY A 150 12.38 12.09 22.35
CA GLY A 150 12.30 10.64 22.46
C GLY A 150 12.37 9.92 21.14
N ASP A 151 13.51 9.94 20.46
CA ASP A 151 13.73 8.98 19.38
C ASP A 151 13.88 7.56 19.95
N VAL A 152 13.56 6.54 19.15
CA VAL A 152 13.69 5.15 19.58
C VAL A 152 14.99 4.56 19.04
N ILE A 153 15.11 4.49 17.72
CA ILE A 153 16.32 4.07 17.01
C ILE A 153 16.92 5.27 16.30
N ARG A 154 18.23 5.45 16.41
CA ARG A 154 18.95 6.51 15.71
C ARG A 154 20.13 5.96 14.92
N MET A 155 20.21 6.37 13.66
CA MET A 155 21.27 5.95 12.74
C MET A 155 22.35 7.03 12.67
N ASN A 156 23.60 6.59 12.78
CA ASN A 156 24.84 7.35 12.62
C ASN A 156 24.76 8.78 13.19
N PRO A 157 24.52 8.96 14.50
CA PRO A 157 24.48 10.30 15.07
C PRO A 157 25.87 10.91 15.37
N GLY A 158 26.97 10.18 15.20
CA GLY A 158 28.34 10.61 15.50
C GLY A 158 28.67 10.68 16.98
N ILE A 159 27.97 9.92 17.81
CA ILE A 159 28.12 9.92 19.27
C ILE A 159 29.37 9.16 19.70
N SER A 160 29.69 8.07 19.02
CA SER A 160 30.90 7.26 19.18
C SER A 160 32.18 7.98 18.73
N GLY A 161 32.05 9.08 17.98
CA GLY A 161 33.16 9.72 17.29
C GLY A 161 33.62 9.00 16.02
N SER A 162 32.93 7.92 15.62
CA SER A 162 33.12 7.28 14.32
C SER A 162 32.70 8.24 13.20
N ASN A 163 33.52 8.28 12.14
CA ASN A 163 33.14 8.86 10.86
C ASN A 163 32.76 7.77 9.84
N ASP A 164 32.79 6.51 10.26
CA ASP A 164 32.36 5.36 9.49
C ASP A 164 30.86 5.15 9.73
N PRO A 165 30.02 5.13 8.69
CA PRO A 165 28.59 4.92 8.81
C PRO A 165 28.29 3.42 8.96
N SER A 166 27.22 3.11 9.69
CA SER A 166 26.75 1.72 9.87
C SER A 166 26.21 1.12 8.57
N GLU A 167 26.71 -0.04 8.15
CA GLU A 167 26.28 -0.76 6.94
C GLU A 167 25.55 -2.08 7.27
N HIS A 168 24.67 -2.53 6.37
CA HIS A 168 23.99 -3.84 6.51
C HIS A 168 23.21 -4.04 7.82
N VAL A 169 22.68 -2.95 8.39
CA VAL A 169 21.82 -3.00 9.58
C VAL A 169 20.45 -3.56 9.23
N THR A 170 19.99 -4.55 10.01
CA THR A 170 18.65 -5.14 9.86
C THR A 170 17.88 -5.09 11.17
N VAL A 171 16.65 -4.55 11.13
CA VAL A 171 15.70 -4.64 12.24
C VAL A 171 14.45 -5.35 11.73
N SER A 172 14.14 -6.53 12.29
CA SER A 172 13.05 -7.37 11.78
C SER A 172 12.18 -8.01 12.84
N SER A 173 10.88 -8.16 12.57
CA SER A 173 9.93 -8.79 13.49
C SER A 173 9.90 -8.13 14.89
N CYS A 174 10.25 -6.85 14.98
CA CYS A 174 10.32 -6.09 16.23
C CYS A 174 9.09 -5.19 16.43
N ARG A 175 8.90 -4.76 17.69
CA ARG A 175 8.00 -3.65 18.04
C ARG A 175 8.84 -2.42 18.33
N ILE A 176 8.64 -1.34 17.58
CA ILE A 176 9.38 -0.07 17.75
C ILE A 176 8.40 0.99 18.23
N LEU A 177 8.48 1.35 19.50
CA LEU A 177 7.39 2.04 20.19
C LEU A 177 7.81 3.36 20.82
N ARG A 178 6.95 4.37 20.68
CA ARG A 178 6.99 5.60 21.48
C ARG A 178 5.71 5.74 22.32
N THR A 179 5.82 5.48 23.62
CA THR A 179 4.67 5.49 24.55
C THR A 179 4.65 6.75 25.43
N GLY A 180 3.58 7.54 25.32
CA GLY A 180 3.41 8.81 26.05
C GLY A 180 4.19 9.97 25.43
N GLY A 181 3.95 11.21 25.87
CA GLY A 181 4.58 12.45 25.38
C GLY A 181 3.89 13.08 24.16
N SER A 182 4.33 14.28 23.77
CA SER A 182 3.82 15.05 22.61
C SER A 182 4.94 15.86 21.95
N GLY A 183 4.69 16.41 20.75
CA GLY A 183 5.68 17.22 20.01
C GLY A 183 6.31 16.49 18.82
N THR A 184 7.31 17.12 18.20
CA THR A 184 7.88 16.71 16.91
C THR A 184 9.16 15.87 17.02
N ASN A 185 9.86 15.92 18.16
CA ASN A 185 11.19 15.33 18.36
C ASN A 185 11.11 13.90 18.90
N ARG A 186 10.33 13.07 18.24
CA ARG A 186 9.96 11.73 18.72
C ARG A 186 9.75 10.82 17.53
N ILE A 187 10.83 10.56 16.82
CA ILE A 187 10.85 9.77 15.60
C ILE A 187 11.21 8.32 15.98
N LEU A 188 10.49 7.34 15.45
CA LEU A 188 10.76 5.95 15.81
C LEU A 188 12.11 5.48 15.24
N VAL A 189 12.35 5.75 13.96
CA VAL A 189 13.64 5.51 13.30
C VAL A 189 14.14 6.84 12.72
N ASN A 190 15.14 7.42 13.37
CA ASN A 190 15.70 8.72 13.02
C ASN A 190 17.08 8.56 12.36
N ALA A 191 17.23 9.06 11.14
CA ALA A 191 18.50 9.06 10.41
C ALA A 191 18.95 10.48 10.01
N SER A 192 18.50 11.50 10.75
CA SER A 192 18.76 12.90 10.41
C SER A 192 20.12 13.42 10.91
N ASN A 193 20.79 14.22 10.06
CA ASN A 193 21.95 15.09 10.34
C ASN A 193 23.35 14.45 10.32
N PHE A 194 23.70 13.68 9.28
CA PHE A 194 25.06 13.14 9.13
C PHE A 194 25.67 13.42 7.73
N PRO A 195 27.00 13.54 7.55
CA PRO A 195 27.63 13.81 6.25
C PRO A 195 27.49 12.65 5.26
N ALA A 196 27.46 12.96 3.97
CA ALA A 196 27.27 12.00 2.88
C ALA A 196 28.46 11.05 2.72
N LEU A 197 28.24 9.74 2.89
CA LEU A 197 29.12 8.70 2.37
C LEU A 197 28.27 7.81 1.43
N ASN A 198 28.85 6.79 0.80
CA ASN A 198 28.16 5.89 -0.14
C ASN A 198 28.09 4.51 0.50
N GLU A 199 26.93 4.08 0.96
CA GLU A 199 26.82 2.92 1.85
C GLU A 199 25.83 1.84 1.38
N VAL A 200 25.80 0.72 2.10
CA VAL A 200 25.01 -0.48 1.79
C VAL A 200 23.82 -0.70 2.73
N ALA A 201 22.63 -0.80 2.12
CA ALA A 201 21.35 -1.35 2.56
C ALA A 201 21.02 -1.41 4.08
N VAL A 202 20.18 -0.48 4.54
CA VAL A 202 19.48 -0.50 5.83
C VAL A 202 18.10 -1.13 5.67
N ARG A 203 17.78 -2.16 6.46
CA ARG A 203 16.57 -2.99 6.34
C ARG A 203 15.67 -2.90 7.58
N PHE A 204 14.40 -2.57 7.35
CA PHE A 204 13.33 -2.64 8.34
C PHE A 204 12.20 -3.52 7.79
N GLU A 205 12.08 -4.73 8.32
CA GLU A 205 11.23 -5.78 7.74
C GLU A 205 10.26 -6.40 8.75
N GLY A 206 8.96 -6.43 8.44
CA GLY A 206 7.97 -7.13 9.27
C GLY A 206 7.81 -6.56 10.68
N ASN A 207 8.09 -5.27 10.89
CA ASN A 207 8.02 -4.64 12.21
C ASN A 207 6.65 -4.01 12.48
N TYR A 208 6.33 -3.85 13.76
CA TYR A 208 5.22 -3.02 14.22
C TYR A 208 5.76 -1.72 14.83
N LEU A 209 5.42 -0.57 14.22
CA LEU A 209 5.89 0.75 14.64
C LEU A 209 4.72 1.60 15.13
N SER A 210 4.84 2.21 16.33
CA SER A 210 3.73 3.03 16.85
C SER A 210 4.10 4.21 17.75
N GLY A 211 3.31 5.28 17.63
CA GLY A 211 3.27 6.41 18.57
C GLY A 211 4.16 7.60 18.24
N GLY A 212 5.04 7.53 17.24
CA GLY A 212 5.98 8.60 16.89
C GLY A 212 5.34 9.84 16.26
N TYR A 213 6.12 10.92 16.12
CA TYR A 213 5.77 12.00 15.19
C TYR A 213 5.90 11.50 13.75
N TYR A 214 7.02 10.86 13.41
CA TYR A 214 7.18 10.02 12.23
C TYR A 214 7.60 8.61 12.64
N ALA A 215 7.22 7.61 11.84
CA ALA A 215 7.77 6.27 11.99
C ALA A 215 9.20 6.22 11.46
N PHE A 216 9.42 6.74 10.25
CA PHE A 216 10.75 6.92 9.67
C PHE A 216 10.96 8.39 9.38
N GLY A 217 12.00 8.97 9.96
CA GLY A 217 12.29 10.39 9.85
C GLY A 217 13.65 10.66 9.23
N ASN A 218 13.60 11.16 7.98
CA ASN A 218 14.65 11.88 7.27
C ASN A 218 16.06 11.26 7.36
N PRO A 219 16.41 10.28 6.52
CA PRO A 219 17.80 9.91 6.23
C PRO A 219 18.50 10.99 5.38
N GLY A 220 18.55 12.22 5.88
CA GLY A 220 18.90 13.39 5.07
C GLY A 220 20.41 13.62 4.95
N ASN A 221 20.98 13.11 3.83
CA ASN A 221 22.31 13.29 3.19
C ASN A 221 23.02 11.97 2.79
N HIS A 222 22.38 10.80 2.88
CA HIS A 222 23.09 9.52 2.97
C HIS A 222 22.97 8.71 1.69
N GLY A 223 24.09 8.17 1.20
CA GLY A 223 24.16 7.33 0.02
C GLY A 223 23.57 5.93 0.23
N ASP A 224 22.68 5.77 1.22
CA ASP A 224 22.08 4.52 1.63
C ASP A 224 21.00 4.02 0.66
N GLU A 225 20.91 2.70 0.56
CA GLU A 225 19.69 2.00 0.16
C GLU A 225 18.80 1.75 1.38
N TRP A 226 17.57 2.28 1.36
CA TRP A 226 16.57 2.03 2.41
C TRP A 226 15.56 0.99 1.95
N ILE A 227 15.45 -0.11 2.69
CA ILE A 227 14.49 -1.19 2.45
C ILE A 227 13.51 -1.20 3.63
N ILE A 228 12.28 -0.82 3.37
CA ILE A 228 11.20 -0.75 4.36
C ILE A 228 10.08 -1.67 3.85
N GLN A 229 9.98 -2.87 4.41
CA GLN A 229 9.10 -3.91 3.87
C GLN A 229 8.20 -4.53 4.94
N ASP A 230 6.95 -4.80 4.55
CA ASP A 230 5.97 -5.55 5.36
C ASP A 230 5.76 -5.01 6.78
N ASN A 231 6.00 -3.70 6.99
CA ASN A 231 5.83 -3.07 8.29
C ASN A 231 4.39 -2.61 8.50
N VAL A 232 3.96 -2.65 9.75
CA VAL A 232 2.70 -2.05 10.20
C VAL A 232 3.01 -0.78 11.00
N ILE A 233 2.59 0.36 10.48
CA ILE A 233 2.82 1.69 11.07
C ILE A 233 1.48 2.27 11.53
N GLU A 234 1.34 2.53 12.82
CA GLU A 234 0.09 3.04 13.41
C GLU A 234 0.33 4.17 14.41
N ASN A 235 -0.67 5.02 14.62
CA ASN A 235 -0.64 6.09 15.63
C ASN A 235 0.55 7.06 15.51
N CYS A 236 1.13 7.17 14.31
CA CYS A 236 2.17 8.16 14.02
C CYS A 236 1.54 9.39 13.37
N THR A 237 2.10 10.59 13.65
CA THR A 237 1.58 11.84 13.05
C THR A 237 1.75 11.85 11.54
N GLY A 238 2.90 11.39 11.04
CA GLY A 238 3.14 10.97 9.65
C GLY A 238 3.83 9.61 9.61
N GLY A 239 3.86 8.97 8.45
CA GLY A 239 4.41 7.61 8.30
C GLY A 239 5.90 7.63 7.98
N ILE A 240 6.22 7.51 6.69
CA ILE A 240 7.58 7.41 6.17
C ILE A 240 8.00 8.74 5.55
N LEU A 241 9.11 9.30 6.01
CA LEU A 241 9.68 10.53 5.50
C LEU A 241 11.11 10.27 5.01
N ILE A 242 11.30 10.19 3.68
CA ILE A 242 12.61 10.02 3.04
C ILE A 242 13.05 11.31 2.38
N PHE A 243 14.26 11.77 2.67
CA PHE A 243 14.96 12.76 1.87
C PHE A 243 16.35 12.24 1.50
N GLN A 244 16.76 12.44 0.24
CA GLN A 244 18.14 12.29 -0.24
C GLN A 244 18.80 10.91 -0.04
N ALA A 245 18.03 9.82 -0.03
CA ALA A 245 18.58 8.46 -0.10
C ALA A 245 19.19 8.16 -1.49
N ALA A 246 20.10 7.19 -1.59
CA ALA A 246 20.65 6.72 -2.88
C ALA A 246 19.75 5.72 -3.60
N ALA A 247 18.94 4.97 -2.85
CA ALA A 247 17.89 4.11 -3.37
C ALA A 247 16.83 3.87 -2.29
N VAL A 248 15.57 3.66 -2.70
CA VAL A 248 14.47 3.43 -1.77
C VAL A 248 13.59 2.29 -2.26
N THR A 249 13.34 1.32 -1.39
CA THR A 249 12.41 0.22 -1.60
C THR A 249 11.41 0.21 -0.46
N ILE A 250 10.16 0.54 -0.75
CA ILE A 250 9.04 0.58 0.21
C ILE A 250 7.96 -0.37 -0.30
N ILE A 251 7.86 -1.57 0.26
CA ILE A 251 6.98 -2.64 -0.27
C ILE A 251 6.08 -3.22 0.82
N GLY A 252 4.80 -3.44 0.51
CA GLY A 252 3.91 -4.20 1.39
C GLY A 252 3.61 -3.57 2.75
N ASN A 253 3.92 -2.29 2.94
CA ASN A 253 3.71 -1.65 4.24
C ASN A 253 2.26 -1.23 4.42
N LYS A 254 1.75 -1.42 5.65
CA LYS A 254 0.45 -0.91 6.09
C LYS A 254 0.65 0.32 6.97
N ILE A 255 0.21 1.48 6.48
CA ILE A 255 0.35 2.76 7.17
C ILE A 255 -1.04 3.30 7.51
N ASN A 256 -1.36 3.31 8.80
CA ASN A 256 -2.58 3.93 9.32
C ASN A 256 -2.21 5.22 10.07
N GLY A 257 -2.19 6.32 9.32
CA GLY A 257 -1.78 7.63 9.79
C GLY A 257 -2.78 8.25 10.77
N ASN A 258 -2.29 9.14 11.62
CA ASN A 258 -3.12 9.84 12.59
C ASN A 258 -4.22 10.68 11.88
N VAL A 259 -5.49 10.38 12.19
CA VAL A 259 -6.67 11.04 11.62
C VAL A 259 -6.85 12.52 12.03
N ALA A 260 -6.00 13.06 12.91
CA ALA A 260 -5.97 14.46 13.27
C ALA A 260 -4.85 15.27 12.57
N SER A 261 -4.03 14.62 11.75
CA SER A 261 -2.84 15.20 11.12
C SER A 261 -3.03 15.40 9.61
N THR A 262 -2.34 16.40 9.06
CA THR A 262 -2.18 16.58 7.61
C THR A 262 -0.82 16.09 7.10
N GLN A 263 0.03 15.56 7.98
CA GLN A 263 1.32 15.02 7.57
C GLN A 263 1.15 13.80 6.68
N PRO A 264 2.03 13.62 5.69
CA PRO A 264 1.88 12.57 4.71
C PRO A 264 2.05 11.17 5.33
N GLY A 265 1.34 10.20 4.76
CA GLY A 265 1.59 8.78 5.00
C GLY A 265 2.98 8.40 4.51
N MET A 266 3.33 8.82 3.30
CA MET A 266 4.68 8.72 2.75
C MET A 266 5.09 10.01 2.06
N ARG A 267 6.30 10.48 2.31
CA ARG A 267 6.96 11.52 1.53
C ARG A 267 8.34 11.06 1.11
N ILE A 268 8.60 11.12 -0.19
CA ILE A 268 9.85 10.68 -0.79
C ILE A 268 10.41 11.85 -1.59
N THR A 269 11.60 12.30 -1.22
CA THR A 269 12.29 13.41 -1.85
C THR A 269 13.74 13.02 -2.13
N CYS A 270 14.06 12.45 -3.30
CA CYS A 270 15.41 12.00 -3.61
C CYS A 270 15.72 12.10 -5.12
N ASP A 271 17.01 12.14 -5.45
CA ASP A 271 17.50 11.98 -6.82
C ASP A 271 17.90 10.52 -7.06
N CYS A 272 16.99 9.59 -6.74
CA CYS A 272 17.27 8.17 -6.60
C CYS A 272 16.24 7.27 -7.30
N PRO A 273 16.61 6.03 -7.69
CA PRO A 273 15.62 5.01 -7.99
C PRO A 273 14.77 4.74 -6.74
N ALA A 274 13.45 4.82 -6.90
CA ALA A 274 12.49 4.55 -5.84
C ALA A 274 11.49 3.48 -6.31
N THR A 275 11.33 2.42 -5.54
CA THR A 275 10.33 1.37 -5.75
C THR A 275 9.33 1.41 -4.61
N VAL A 276 8.08 1.77 -4.90
CA VAL A 276 6.98 1.85 -3.93
C VAL A 276 5.85 0.94 -4.43
N LEU A 277 5.79 -0.28 -3.90
CA LEU A 277 4.93 -1.34 -4.43
C LEU A 277 4.00 -1.91 -3.35
N GLY A 278 2.71 -2.05 -3.63
CA GLY A 278 1.82 -2.85 -2.78
C GLY A 278 1.56 -2.26 -1.38
N ASN A 279 1.77 -0.95 -1.17
CA ASN A 279 1.57 -0.34 0.14
C ASN A 279 0.10 0.06 0.34
N LYS A 280 -0.41 -0.14 1.56
CA LYS A 280 -1.74 0.31 1.97
C LYS A 280 -1.61 1.49 2.92
N VAL A 281 -1.99 2.68 2.45
CA VAL A 281 -1.92 3.93 3.21
C VAL A 281 -3.32 4.46 3.47
N VAL A 282 -3.64 4.71 4.73
CA VAL A 282 -4.89 5.34 5.17
C VAL A 282 -4.56 6.49 6.11
N GLY A 283 -5.07 7.69 5.86
CA GLY A 283 -4.86 8.83 6.75
C GLY A 283 -5.64 10.08 6.36
N ARG A 284 -5.41 11.18 7.09
CA ARG A 284 -5.97 12.50 6.77
C ARG A 284 -4.98 13.50 6.15
N GLY A 285 -3.71 13.15 6.14
CA GLY A 285 -2.70 13.81 5.32
C GLY A 285 -2.68 13.25 3.90
N ARG A 286 -1.75 13.75 3.08
CA ARG A 286 -1.53 13.18 1.75
C ARG A 286 -1.13 11.72 1.89
N ALA A 287 -1.65 10.83 1.05
CA ALA A 287 -1.23 9.44 1.12
C ALA A 287 0.23 9.31 0.66
N LEU A 288 0.59 9.98 -0.43
CA LEU A 288 1.93 10.00 -0.99
C LEU A 288 2.32 11.39 -1.52
N GLU A 289 3.51 11.86 -1.16
CA GLU A 289 4.12 13.10 -1.66
C GLU A 289 5.48 12.80 -2.29
N LEU A 290 5.72 13.27 -3.53
CA LEU A 290 6.88 12.87 -4.34
C LEU A 290 7.66 14.06 -4.90
N THR A 291 8.98 13.98 -4.75
CA THR A 291 10.01 14.67 -5.55
C THR A 291 11.06 13.63 -5.90
N VAL A 292 10.98 13.04 -7.08
CA VAL A 292 11.92 11.99 -7.50
C VAL A 292 12.57 12.32 -8.82
N ALA A 293 13.90 12.25 -8.90
CA ALA A 293 14.64 12.47 -10.14
C ALA A 293 15.80 11.47 -10.25
N PRO A 294 15.52 10.19 -10.54
CA PRO A 294 16.53 9.14 -10.58
C PRO A 294 17.64 9.45 -11.61
N PRO A 295 18.82 8.82 -11.47
CA PRO A 295 19.90 8.94 -12.44
C PRO A 295 19.49 8.49 -13.86
N PRO A 296 20.16 8.99 -14.91
CA PRO A 296 19.84 8.63 -16.29
C PRO A 296 19.82 7.12 -16.53
N GLY A 297 18.76 6.62 -17.18
CA GLY A 297 18.58 5.20 -17.49
C GLY A 297 17.84 4.41 -16.40
N GLN A 298 17.49 5.06 -15.28
CA GLN A 298 16.66 4.48 -14.22
C GLN A 298 15.31 5.19 -14.14
N ARG A 299 14.34 4.53 -13.47
CA ARG A 299 13.00 5.06 -13.26
C ARG A 299 12.57 4.84 -11.81
N ALA A 300 11.76 5.74 -11.28
CA ALA A 300 11.01 5.52 -10.04
C ALA A 300 9.69 4.83 -10.38
N VAL A 301 9.33 3.77 -9.66
CA VAL A 301 8.13 2.97 -9.89
C VAL A 301 7.25 3.00 -8.65
N ILE A 302 6.05 3.54 -8.81
CA ILE A 302 5.03 3.65 -7.77
C ILE A 302 3.82 2.85 -8.28
N ALA A 303 3.66 1.63 -7.78
CA ALA A 303 2.66 0.70 -8.31
C ALA A 303 1.90 -0.13 -7.28
N ASN A 304 0.73 -0.64 -7.65
CA ASN A 304 -0.14 -1.48 -6.82
C ASN A 304 -0.42 -0.90 -5.41
N ASN A 305 -0.35 0.42 -5.22
CA ASN A 305 -0.59 1.00 -3.90
C ASN A 305 -2.09 1.30 -3.72
N SER A 306 -2.59 1.02 -2.52
CA SER A 306 -3.90 1.49 -2.04
C SER A 306 -3.70 2.77 -1.24
N LEU A 307 -4.02 3.92 -1.82
CA LEU A 307 -3.73 5.25 -1.27
C LEU A 307 -5.02 5.99 -0.90
N ILE A 308 -5.32 6.03 0.40
CA ILE A 308 -6.57 6.56 0.95
C ILE A 308 -6.33 7.83 1.76
N VAL A 309 -7.03 8.90 1.39
CA VAL A 309 -7.20 10.12 2.20
C VAL A 309 -8.63 10.15 2.72
N SER A 310 -8.83 9.61 3.93
CA SER A 310 -10.13 9.37 4.57
C SER A 310 -10.79 10.64 5.14
N GLY A 311 -10.10 11.78 5.07
CA GLY A 311 -10.61 13.09 5.46
C GLY A 311 -9.55 14.18 5.27
N GLY A 312 -9.94 15.45 5.39
CA GLY A 312 -9.05 16.58 5.10
C GLY A 312 -9.07 17.00 3.62
N ALA A 313 -8.69 18.25 3.35
CA ALA A 313 -8.68 18.84 2.00
C ALA A 313 -7.28 18.74 1.37
N VAL A 314 -6.75 17.52 1.33
CA VAL A 314 -5.40 17.21 0.81
C VAL A 314 -5.45 16.12 -0.25
N ASN A 315 -4.40 16.06 -1.06
CA ASN A 315 -4.36 15.22 -2.26
C ASN A 315 -3.97 13.77 -1.93
N GLY A 316 -4.43 12.81 -2.73
CA GLY A 316 -4.04 11.41 -2.62
C GLY A 316 -2.56 11.25 -2.90
N VAL A 317 -2.19 11.52 -4.16
CA VAL A 317 -0.79 11.65 -4.59
C VAL A 317 -0.51 13.11 -4.93
N GLU A 318 0.56 13.65 -4.37
CA GLU A 318 1.05 14.98 -4.72
C GLU A 318 2.45 14.93 -5.31
N LEU A 319 2.59 15.39 -6.55
CA LEU A 319 3.86 15.64 -7.19
C LEU A 319 4.30 17.06 -6.87
N ILE A 320 5.39 17.18 -6.11
CA ILE A 320 5.97 18.45 -5.69
C ILE A 320 7.41 18.57 -6.23
N GLY A 321 7.83 19.79 -6.57
CA GLY A 321 9.17 20.02 -7.11
C GLY A 321 9.45 19.29 -8.43
N LEU A 322 10.72 18.92 -8.64
CA LEU A 322 11.17 18.23 -9.85
C LEU A 322 10.81 16.75 -9.77
N ASN A 323 10.04 16.26 -10.73
CA ASN A 323 9.80 14.83 -10.91
C ASN A 323 10.26 14.39 -12.30
N ARG A 324 11.16 13.40 -12.38
CA ARG A 324 11.63 12.83 -13.64
C ARG A 324 11.53 11.32 -13.63
N ASP A 325 11.31 10.75 -14.81
CA ASP A 325 11.39 9.32 -15.05
C ASP A 325 10.62 8.50 -14.00
N LEU A 326 9.36 8.89 -13.79
CA LEU A 326 8.47 8.37 -12.76
C LEU A 326 7.31 7.62 -13.42
N ASP A 327 7.05 6.41 -12.94
CA ASP A 327 5.93 5.57 -13.33
C ASP A 327 4.93 5.48 -12.18
N LEU A 328 3.71 5.95 -12.41
CA LEU A 328 2.56 5.80 -11.51
C LEU A 328 1.57 4.84 -12.17
N GLN A 329 1.56 3.58 -11.72
CA GLN A 329 0.93 2.48 -12.43
C GLN A 329 0.07 1.62 -11.51
N TYR A 330 -1.14 1.19 -11.93
CA TYR A 330 -1.95 0.26 -11.14
C TYR A 330 -2.23 0.71 -9.69
N ASN A 331 -2.24 2.00 -9.38
CA ASN A 331 -2.58 2.45 -8.04
C ASN A 331 -4.09 2.66 -7.93
N SER A 332 -4.66 2.29 -6.78
CA SER A 332 -6.01 2.71 -6.39
C SER A 332 -5.89 3.88 -5.43
N ILE A 333 -6.52 5.00 -5.77
CA ILE A 333 -6.43 6.26 -5.05
C ILE A 333 -7.84 6.73 -4.72
N SER A 334 -8.13 6.94 -3.44
CA SER A 334 -9.42 7.43 -2.95
C SER A 334 -9.24 8.64 -2.05
N THR A 335 -9.95 9.74 -2.36
CA THR A 335 -9.89 10.96 -1.56
C THR A 335 -11.29 11.53 -1.30
N VAL A 336 -11.52 11.99 -0.07
CA VAL A 336 -12.82 12.54 0.31
C VAL A 336 -13.00 14.00 -0.14
N ASN A 337 -12.08 14.91 0.19
CA ASN A 337 -12.24 16.36 -0.10
C ASN A 337 -11.13 16.99 -0.97
N GLY A 338 -9.97 16.34 -1.10
CA GLY A 338 -8.88 16.83 -1.96
C GLY A 338 -8.83 16.07 -3.29
N ARG A 339 -7.84 16.40 -4.13
CA ARG A 339 -7.72 15.81 -5.47
C ARG A 339 -7.14 14.41 -5.40
N GLY A 340 -7.45 13.56 -6.38
CA GLY A 340 -6.85 12.23 -6.47
C GLY A 340 -5.34 12.33 -6.68
N VAL A 341 -4.93 12.88 -7.83
CA VAL A 341 -3.53 13.17 -8.15
C VAL A 341 -3.38 14.65 -8.47
N SER A 342 -2.41 15.33 -7.85
CA SER A 342 -2.14 16.74 -8.07
C SER A 342 -0.67 17.01 -8.31
N GLN A 343 -0.35 17.91 -9.22
CA GLN A 343 0.96 18.52 -9.35
C GLN A 343 0.89 19.94 -8.81
N SER A 344 1.71 20.25 -7.80
CA SER A 344 1.65 21.55 -7.10
C SER A 344 2.74 22.54 -7.57
N THR A 345 3.92 22.03 -7.92
CA THR A 345 5.11 22.78 -8.35
C THR A 345 5.99 21.86 -9.20
N GLY A 346 6.74 22.37 -10.18
CA GLY A 346 7.72 21.51 -10.89
C GLY A 346 8.21 21.98 -12.25
N THR A 347 8.96 23.08 -12.32
CA THR A 347 9.73 23.43 -13.52
C THR A 347 10.79 22.37 -13.80
N GLY A 348 10.86 21.86 -15.04
CA GLY A 348 11.88 20.90 -15.47
C GLY A 348 11.51 19.42 -15.30
N SER A 349 10.31 19.10 -14.80
CA SER A 349 9.80 17.73 -14.73
C SER A 349 9.66 17.10 -16.12
N SER A 350 9.91 15.80 -16.27
CA SER A 350 9.88 15.11 -17.57
C SER A 350 9.78 13.59 -17.45
N GLY A 351 9.24 12.91 -18.46
CA GLY A 351 9.30 11.45 -18.50
C GLY A 351 8.40 10.78 -17.46
N ILE A 352 7.27 11.39 -17.11
CA ILE A 352 6.31 10.82 -16.15
C ILE A 352 5.23 10.02 -16.89
N THR A 353 4.93 8.79 -16.45
CA THR A 353 3.85 7.96 -17.02
C THR A 353 2.76 7.66 -15.99
N PHE A 354 1.50 7.80 -16.41
CA PHE A 354 0.29 7.45 -15.64
C PHE A 354 -0.47 6.37 -16.39
N GLN A 355 -0.52 5.14 -15.88
CA GLN A 355 -1.22 4.04 -16.55
C GLN A 355 -1.99 3.17 -15.57
N ASN A 356 -3.15 2.68 -15.96
CA ASN A 356 -3.90 1.66 -15.20
C ASN A 356 -4.27 2.07 -13.76
N ASN A 357 -4.37 3.36 -13.44
CA ASN A 357 -4.73 3.80 -12.09
C ASN A 357 -6.24 4.01 -11.95
N ALA A 358 -6.79 3.58 -10.81
CA ALA A 358 -8.17 3.86 -10.39
C ALA A 358 -8.18 5.06 -9.43
N ILE A 359 -8.76 6.18 -9.84
CA ILE A 359 -8.68 7.46 -9.12
C ILE A 359 -10.09 7.97 -8.83
N LYS A 360 -10.47 7.92 -7.56
CA LYS A 360 -11.74 8.44 -7.04
C LYS A 360 -11.52 9.63 -6.12
N SER A 361 -12.02 10.79 -6.52
CA SER A 361 -12.12 11.97 -5.64
C SER A 361 -13.57 12.38 -5.49
N THR A 362 -14.14 12.30 -4.29
CA THR A 362 -15.57 12.61 -4.07
C THR A 362 -15.86 14.08 -3.82
N GLY A 363 -14.84 14.88 -3.49
CA GLY A 363 -15.00 16.30 -3.15
C GLY A 363 -14.18 17.24 -4.01
N ASN A 364 -13.40 16.71 -4.95
CA ASN A 364 -12.57 17.50 -5.85
C ASN A 364 -12.35 16.79 -7.20
N MET A 365 -11.48 17.35 -8.03
CA MET A 365 -11.07 16.77 -9.31
C MET A 365 -10.27 15.48 -9.09
N ALA A 366 -10.43 14.51 -9.99
CA ALA A 366 -9.60 13.30 -9.99
C ALA A 366 -8.12 13.65 -10.27
N ILE A 367 -7.88 14.53 -11.25
CA ILE A 367 -6.56 14.93 -11.69
C ILE A 367 -6.43 16.46 -11.70
N PHE A 368 -5.33 16.97 -11.18
CA PHE A 368 -4.96 18.39 -11.27
C PHE A 368 -3.52 18.55 -11.72
N MET A 369 -3.32 18.80 -13.01
CA MET A 369 -2.02 18.88 -13.68
C MET A 369 -1.89 20.22 -14.43
N PRO A 370 -1.62 21.33 -13.73
CA PRO A 370 -1.48 22.64 -14.35
C PRO A 370 -0.23 22.75 -15.25
N TRP A 371 0.79 21.89 -15.07
CA TRP A 371 1.99 21.81 -15.92
C TRP A 371 2.22 20.38 -16.41
N ALA A 372 1.33 19.91 -17.26
CA ALA A 372 1.30 18.54 -17.73
C ALA A 372 2.35 18.22 -18.81
N GLY A 373 3.18 19.19 -19.23
CA GLY A 373 4.26 18.97 -20.21
C GLY A 373 5.31 17.92 -19.78
N ALA A 374 5.33 17.55 -18.50
CA ALA A 374 6.17 16.48 -17.96
C ALA A 374 5.60 15.07 -18.19
N ILE A 375 4.28 14.95 -18.44
CA ILE A 375 3.59 13.68 -18.61
C ILE A 375 3.75 13.20 -20.04
N THR A 376 4.53 12.13 -20.23
CA THR A 376 4.76 11.54 -21.55
C THR A 376 3.63 10.61 -21.98
N THR A 377 2.95 9.98 -21.03
CA THR A 377 1.84 9.07 -21.31
C THR A 377 0.85 9.05 -20.15
N ALA A 378 -0.43 9.20 -20.48
CA ALA A 378 -1.55 8.97 -19.60
C ALA A 378 -2.59 8.13 -20.36
N SER A 379 -2.96 6.95 -19.87
CA SER A 379 -3.94 6.06 -20.54
C SER A 379 -4.51 5.03 -19.57
N HIS A 380 -5.64 4.40 -19.93
CA HIS A 380 -6.26 3.33 -19.12
C HIS A 380 -6.50 3.73 -17.65
N GLN A 381 -6.94 4.97 -17.43
CA GLN A 381 -7.25 5.46 -16.08
C GLN A 381 -8.75 5.30 -15.82
N ALA A 382 -9.15 4.92 -14.61
CA ALA A 382 -10.53 5.06 -14.15
C ALA A 382 -10.65 6.33 -13.32
N LEU A 383 -11.46 7.29 -13.75
CA LEU A 383 -11.51 8.64 -13.17
C LEU A 383 -12.90 8.98 -12.63
N VAL A 384 -12.97 9.35 -11.35
CA VAL A 384 -14.17 9.94 -10.73
C VAL A 384 -13.84 11.24 -10.03
N SER A 385 -14.69 12.23 -10.29
CA SER A 385 -14.71 13.53 -9.62
C SER A 385 -16.11 13.78 -9.07
N GLY A 386 -16.18 14.23 -7.81
CA GLY A 386 -17.40 14.80 -7.24
C GLY A 386 -17.49 16.32 -7.42
N ALA A 387 -16.52 16.94 -8.09
CA ALA A 387 -16.56 18.36 -8.46
C ALA A 387 -17.14 18.56 -9.88
N ALA A 388 -17.43 19.81 -10.24
CA ALA A 388 -17.96 20.17 -11.56
C ALA A 388 -17.03 19.83 -12.74
N ASN A 389 -15.75 19.58 -12.47
CA ASN A 389 -14.75 19.24 -13.47
C ASN A 389 -14.09 17.91 -13.09
N LEU A 390 -13.91 17.02 -14.06
CA LEU A 390 -13.20 15.76 -13.89
C LEU A 390 -11.70 16.01 -13.60
N ALA A 391 -11.09 16.91 -14.37
CA ALA A 391 -9.66 17.15 -14.31
C ALA A 391 -9.26 18.58 -14.70
N SER A 392 -8.10 19.04 -14.24
CA SER A 392 -7.42 20.23 -14.78
C SER A 392 -6.15 19.79 -15.50
N TRP A 393 -5.96 20.22 -16.74
CA TRP A 393 -4.83 19.83 -17.57
C TRP A 393 -4.25 21.03 -18.32
N ASN A 394 -2.97 21.32 -18.10
CA ASN A 394 -2.28 22.53 -18.61
C ASN A 394 -3.06 23.84 -18.29
N GLY A 395 -3.65 23.90 -17.08
CA GLY A 395 -4.43 25.04 -16.61
C GLY A 395 -5.86 25.12 -17.16
N THR A 396 -6.25 24.21 -18.05
CA THR A 396 -7.63 24.12 -18.57
C THR A 396 -8.45 23.14 -17.75
N ASN A 397 -9.62 23.56 -17.30
CA ASN A 397 -10.55 22.68 -16.59
C ASN A 397 -11.40 21.89 -17.60
N CYS A 398 -11.38 20.57 -17.46
CA CYS A 398 -12.11 19.62 -18.29
C CYS A 398 -13.29 19.06 -17.49
N GLY A 399 -14.52 19.30 -17.98
CA GLY A 399 -15.76 18.86 -17.33
C GLY A 399 -15.88 17.33 -17.25
N ASP A 400 -15.47 16.65 -18.31
CA ASP A 400 -15.59 15.21 -18.49
C ASP A 400 -14.32 14.62 -19.16
N LEU A 401 -14.35 13.31 -19.39
CA LEU A 401 -13.24 12.60 -20.01
C LEU A 401 -13.03 12.98 -21.48
N ALA A 402 -14.10 13.26 -22.23
CA ALA A 402 -13.99 13.66 -23.63
C ALA A 402 -13.26 15.02 -23.77
N ALA A 403 -13.59 15.98 -22.92
CA ALA A 403 -12.89 17.26 -22.83
C ALA A 403 -11.42 17.08 -22.40
N LEU A 404 -11.15 16.15 -21.48
CA LEU A 404 -9.79 15.84 -21.05
C LEU A 404 -8.96 15.23 -22.20
N GLN A 405 -9.51 14.26 -22.93
CA GLN A 405 -8.87 13.64 -24.09
C GLN A 405 -8.61 14.66 -25.20
N ALA A 406 -9.59 15.52 -25.51
CA ALA A 406 -9.44 16.56 -26.53
C ALA A 406 -8.38 17.61 -26.16
N ASN A 407 -8.31 18.03 -24.89
CA ASN A 407 -7.35 19.03 -24.43
C ASN A 407 -5.93 18.47 -24.26
N SER A 408 -5.80 17.21 -23.84
CA SER A 408 -4.51 16.58 -23.55
C SER A 408 -3.87 15.87 -24.75
N GLY A 409 -4.69 15.35 -25.67
CA GLY A 409 -4.24 14.35 -26.65
C GLY A 409 -3.83 13.01 -26.03
N GLN A 410 -4.14 12.80 -24.76
CA GLN A 410 -3.82 11.59 -23.97
C GLN A 410 -5.13 10.96 -23.43
N PHE A 411 -5.03 10.10 -22.43
CA PHE A 411 -6.14 9.37 -21.80
C PHE A 411 -6.93 8.47 -22.75
N SER A 412 -6.29 7.95 -23.79
CA SER A 412 -6.85 6.87 -24.61
C SER A 412 -7.16 5.66 -23.73
N ASN A 413 -8.28 4.97 -24.00
CA ASN A 413 -8.77 3.80 -23.24
C ASN A 413 -9.01 4.05 -21.75
N SER A 414 -8.94 5.30 -21.28
CA SER A 414 -9.41 5.65 -19.94
C SER A 414 -10.94 5.60 -19.89
N VAL A 415 -11.49 5.45 -18.68
CA VAL A 415 -12.92 5.42 -18.40
C VAL A 415 -13.26 6.45 -17.32
N ALA A 416 -14.45 7.05 -17.41
CA ALA A 416 -15.01 7.91 -16.38
C ALA A 416 -16.06 7.13 -15.57
N ALA A 417 -15.58 6.15 -14.79
CA ALA A 417 -16.41 5.22 -14.05
C ALA A 417 -15.93 5.09 -12.61
N ASP A 418 -16.87 4.89 -11.69
CA ASP A 418 -16.57 4.60 -10.28
C ASP A 418 -15.98 3.20 -10.17
N PRO A 419 -14.76 3.04 -9.61
CA PRO A 419 -14.19 1.71 -9.32
C PRO A 419 -15.05 0.88 -8.38
N MET A 420 -16.01 1.51 -7.69
CA MET A 420 -16.88 0.90 -6.70
C MET A 420 -16.03 0.22 -5.62
N PHE A 421 -15.13 0.97 -4.98
CA PHE A 421 -14.30 0.43 -3.90
C PHE A 421 -15.16 -0.16 -2.76
N PHE A 422 -14.71 -1.27 -2.17
CA PHE A 422 -15.38 -1.97 -1.07
C PHE A 422 -15.66 -1.02 0.11
N ASP A 423 -14.64 -0.27 0.53
CA ASP A 423 -14.77 0.85 1.46
C ASP A 423 -13.84 1.99 1.00
N PRO A 424 -14.35 3.07 0.38
CA PRO A 424 -13.51 4.14 -0.16
C PRO A 424 -12.67 4.88 0.89
N ILE A 425 -12.86 4.64 2.19
CA ILE A 425 -12.05 5.21 3.28
C ILE A 425 -11.21 4.19 4.04
N GLY A 426 -11.22 2.91 3.66
CA GLY A 426 -10.52 1.84 4.37
C GLY A 426 -10.01 0.68 3.51
N ASP A 427 -10.66 0.41 2.37
CA ASP A 427 -10.38 -0.72 1.52
C ASP A 427 -10.69 -0.48 0.03
N LEU A 428 -9.65 -0.48 -0.81
CA LEU A 428 -9.75 -0.12 -2.23
C LEU A 428 -9.78 -1.33 -3.18
N HIS A 429 -10.11 -2.51 -2.67
CA HIS A 429 -10.59 -3.60 -3.54
C HIS A 429 -11.80 -3.13 -4.32
N ALA A 430 -11.86 -3.47 -5.60
CA ALA A 430 -12.84 -2.99 -6.54
C ALA A 430 -13.76 -4.11 -7.04
N TYR A 431 -14.87 -3.74 -7.67
CA TYR A 431 -15.79 -4.72 -8.28
C TYR A 431 -16.58 -4.15 -9.48
N ALA A 432 -16.17 -3.00 -10.00
CA ALA A 432 -16.84 -2.36 -11.12
C ALA A 432 -16.50 -3.06 -12.45
N MET A 433 -17.53 -3.45 -13.20
CA MET A 433 -17.42 -3.99 -14.57
C MET A 433 -16.73 -3.02 -15.52
N GLU A 434 -16.83 -1.71 -15.26
CA GLU A 434 -16.26 -0.68 -16.12
C GLU A 434 -14.72 -0.67 -16.12
N ILE A 435 -14.09 -1.28 -15.12
CA ILE A 435 -12.65 -1.30 -14.95
C ILE A 435 -12.04 -2.72 -15.02
N ASP A 436 -12.90 -3.73 -15.13
CA ASP A 436 -12.59 -5.14 -15.40
C ASP A 436 -12.01 -5.27 -16.82
N ALA A 437 -10.88 -5.95 -16.95
CA ALA A 437 -10.15 -6.17 -18.19
C ALA A 437 -9.87 -4.88 -19.01
N ALA A 438 -9.84 -3.73 -18.34
CA ALA A 438 -9.75 -2.41 -18.98
C ALA A 438 -8.35 -1.79 -18.89
N ALA A 439 -7.39 -2.44 -18.24
CA ALA A 439 -6.00 -2.01 -18.20
C ALA A 439 -5.17 -2.59 -19.35
N THR A 440 -3.92 -2.13 -19.47
CA THR A 440 -2.92 -2.70 -20.37
C THR A 440 -1.83 -3.40 -19.57
N PRO A 441 -1.41 -4.64 -19.89
CA PRO A 441 -0.36 -5.33 -19.14
C PRO A 441 0.95 -4.54 -19.17
N LEU A 442 1.61 -4.39 -18.01
CA LEU A 442 2.88 -3.68 -17.88
C LEU A 442 3.96 -4.64 -17.38
N ALA A 443 5.09 -4.67 -18.07
CA ALA A 443 6.18 -5.58 -17.74
C ALA A 443 6.72 -5.30 -16.32
N GLY A 444 6.84 -6.35 -15.51
CA GLY A 444 7.39 -6.28 -14.15
C GLY A 444 6.34 -6.08 -13.04
N ILE A 445 5.06 -5.92 -13.39
CA ILE A 445 3.94 -5.85 -12.44
C ILE A 445 2.97 -6.98 -12.78
N ASN A 446 3.31 -8.19 -12.32
CA ASN A 446 2.61 -9.42 -12.72
C ASN A 446 1.60 -9.93 -11.68
N THR A 447 1.58 -9.30 -10.50
CA THR A 447 0.61 -9.56 -9.44
C THR A 447 -0.03 -8.25 -9.02
N ASP A 448 -1.16 -8.33 -8.34
CA ASP A 448 -1.85 -7.20 -7.75
C ASP A 448 -1.35 -6.91 -6.31
N ILE A 449 -2.14 -6.21 -5.49
CA ILE A 449 -1.80 -5.85 -4.11
C ILE A 449 -1.90 -7.02 -3.13
N ASP A 450 -2.74 -8.02 -3.40
CA ASP A 450 -2.95 -9.21 -2.55
C ASP A 450 -2.05 -10.37 -2.98
N GLY A 451 -1.38 -10.22 -4.12
CA GLY A 451 -0.45 -11.20 -4.68
C GLY A 451 -1.12 -12.11 -5.72
N ASP A 452 -2.36 -11.82 -6.12
CA ASP A 452 -3.05 -12.55 -7.15
C ASP A 452 -2.47 -12.21 -8.54
N PRO A 453 -2.31 -13.20 -9.45
CA PRO A 453 -1.75 -12.94 -10.77
C PRO A 453 -2.67 -12.04 -11.60
N ARG A 454 -2.07 -11.04 -12.26
CA ARG A 454 -2.77 -10.23 -13.24
C ARG A 454 -3.01 -10.98 -14.54
N ASP A 455 -4.12 -10.69 -15.22
CA ASP A 455 -4.37 -11.23 -16.55
C ASP A 455 -3.26 -10.73 -17.52
N PRO A 456 -2.60 -11.65 -18.26
CA PRO A 456 -1.45 -11.30 -19.10
C PRO A 456 -1.82 -10.52 -20.36
N ILE A 457 -3.12 -10.40 -20.68
CA ILE A 457 -3.64 -9.76 -21.90
C ILE A 457 -4.47 -8.52 -21.56
N ALA A 458 -5.37 -8.65 -20.58
CA ALA A 458 -6.34 -7.62 -20.22
C ALA A 458 -6.55 -7.60 -18.70
N PRO A 459 -5.61 -7.02 -17.93
CA PRO A 459 -5.75 -6.90 -16.48
C PRO A 459 -6.76 -5.80 -16.10
N ASP A 460 -7.00 -5.66 -14.80
CA ASP A 460 -7.91 -4.66 -14.27
C ASP A 460 -7.23 -3.32 -13.99
N ILE A 461 -7.99 -2.21 -14.10
CA ILE A 461 -7.49 -0.89 -13.70
C ILE A 461 -7.54 -0.79 -12.16
N GLY A 462 -6.42 -0.45 -11.55
CA GLY A 462 -6.28 -0.29 -10.10
C GLY A 462 -5.29 -1.29 -9.48
N CYS A 463 -5.20 -1.27 -8.15
CA CYS A 463 -4.25 -2.12 -7.42
C CYS A 463 -4.72 -3.55 -7.20
N ASP A 464 -5.97 -3.87 -7.53
CA ASP A 464 -6.68 -5.12 -7.25
C ASP A 464 -7.05 -5.80 -8.58
N GLU A 465 -6.82 -7.09 -8.70
CA GLU A 465 -7.27 -7.91 -9.82
C GLU A 465 -8.45 -8.76 -9.35
N PHE A 466 -9.61 -8.62 -9.99
CA PHE A 466 -10.85 -9.17 -9.50
C PHE A 466 -11.66 -9.83 -10.62
N THR A 467 -12.76 -10.47 -10.24
CA THR A 467 -13.75 -10.98 -11.20
C THR A 467 -15.11 -10.44 -10.80
N PRO A 468 -15.73 -9.57 -11.62
CA PRO A 468 -17.07 -9.07 -11.35
C PRO A 468 -18.05 -10.21 -11.10
N GLN A 469 -18.89 -10.05 -10.08
CA GLN A 469 -19.90 -11.04 -9.74
C GLN A 469 -21.25 -10.65 -10.33
N LEU A 470 -21.94 -11.59 -10.98
CA LEU A 470 -23.33 -11.39 -11.41
C LEU A 470 -24.29 -11.58 -10.25
N TRP A 471 -25.40 -10.84 -10.24
CA TRP A 471 -26.44 -11.04 -9.25
C TRP A 471 -27.27 -12.28 -9.62
N ASN A 472 -27.07 -13.34 -8.82
CA ASN A 472 -27.63 -14.68 -9.02
C ASN A 472 -28.37 -15.22 -7.79
N GLU A 473 -28.59 -14.37 -6.78
CA GLU A 473 -29.33 -14.73 -5.59
C GLU A 473 -30.83 -14.87 -5.91
N GLN A 474 -31.46 -15.88 -5.31
CA GLN A 474 -32.87 -16.18 -5.48
C GLN A 474 -33.66 -15.65 -4.29
N PHE A 475 -34.73 -14.90 -4.54
CA PHE A 475 -35.42 -14.15 -3.49
C PHE A 475 -36.89 -14.51 -3.34
N ASP A 476 -37.54 -15.03 -4.39
CA ASP A 476 -38.99 -15.22 -4.46
C ASP A 476 -39.83 -13.98 -4.04
N VAL A 477 -39.21 -12.81 -4.04
CA VAL A 477 -39.79 -11.49 -3.80
C VAL A 477 -39.06 -10.46 -4.66
N CYS A 478 -39.71 -9.34 -4.93
CA CYS A 478 -39.08 -8.19 -5.58
C CYS A 478 -38.02 -7.55 -4.67
N ILE A 479 -36.80 -7.40 -5.18
CA ILE A 479 -35.72 -6.67 -4.53
C ILE A 479 -35.27 -5.52 -5.43
N THR A 480 -35.11 -4.34 -4.86
CA THR A 480 -34.64 -3.14 -5.56
C THR A 480 -33.11 -3.12 -5.62
N ALA A 481 -32.57 -2.96 -6.82
CA ALA A 481 -31.16 -2.72 -7.07
C ALA A 481 -30.74 -1.29 -6.70
N ASP A 482 -29.44 -1.01 -6.69
CA ASP A 482 -28.93 0.32 -6.40
C ASP A 482 -29.32 1.31 -7.52
N ALA A 483 -29.78 2.49 -7.11
CA ALA A 483 -30.23 3.51 -8.05
C ALA A 483 -29.05 4.13 -8.81
N ILE A 484 -29.26 4.44 -10.09
CA ILE A 484 -28.30 5.19 -10.91
C ILE A 484 -28.92 6.53 -11.35
N THR A 485 -28.08 7.53 -11.65
CA THR A 485 -28.55 8.85 -12.10
C THR A 485 -28.33 9.01 -13.59
N SER A 486 -29.35 8.86 -14.43
CA SER A 486 -29.25 9.20 -15.86
C SER A 486 -29.15 10.71 -16.06
N THR A 487 -28.21 11.14 -16.89
CA THR A 487 -27.95 12.55 -17.22
C THR A 487 -28.13 12.86 -18.71
N GLY A 488 -28.48 11.85 -19.53
CA GLY A 488 -28.58 11.99 -20.98
C GLY A 488 -27.23 11.91 -21.68
N SER A 489 -26.28 11.16 -21.13
CA SER A 489 -24.95 11.00 -21.73
C SER A 489 -24.93 10.06 -22.92
N GLY A 490 -25.92 9.16 -23.06
CA GLY A 490 -25.93 8.10 -24.05
C GLY A 490 -24.85 7.04 -23.83
N THR A 491 -24.23 7.02 -22.64
CA THR A 491 -23.19 6.07 -22.26
C THR A 491 -23.77 4.93 -21.46
N ASP A 492 -23.18 3.75 -21.58
CA ASP A 492 -23.55 2.60 -20.78
C ASP A 492 -23.22 2.82 -19.31
N ARG A 493 -24.08 2.31 -18.43
CA ARG A 493 -23.91 2.30 -16.98
C ARG A 493 -24.36 0.99 -16.41
N TYR A 494 -23.61 0.44 -15.46
CA TYR A 494 -24.01 -0.79 -14.80
C TYR A 494 -24.88 -0.48 -13.57
N ILE A 495 -25.92 -1.30 -13.40
CA ILE A 495 -26.79 -1.31 -12.23
C ILE A 495 -26.29 -2.46 -11.35
N TYR A 496 -25.95 -2.14 -10.11
CA TYR A 496 -25.43 -3.10 -9.14
C TYR A 496 -26.45 -3.35 -8.03
N ARG A 497 -26.27 -4.45 -7.32
CA ARG A 497 -26.87 -4.68 -6.03
C ARG A 497 -25.94 -5.56 -5.21
N ASP A 498 -25.65 -5.13 -3.98
CA ASP A 498 -24.76 -5.87 -3.07
C ASP A 498 -23.43 -6.23 -3.75
N ARG A 499 -22.92 -5.30 -4.58
CA ARG A 499 -21.67 -5.40 -5.36
C ARG A 499 -21.70 -6.40 -6.52
N LYS A 500 -22.90 -6.88 -6.87
CA LYS A 500 -23.14 -7.78 -7.98
C LYS A 500 -23.88 -7.08 -9.10
N VAL A 501 -23.53 -7.39 -10.34
CA VAL A 501 -24.09 -6.75 -11.53
C VAL A 501 -25.47 -7.31 -11.80
N VAL A 502 -26.42 -6.41 -11.99
CA VAL A 502 -27.82 -6.73 -12.26
C VAL A 502 -28.13 -6.60 -13.74
N ALA A 503 -27.79 -5.45 -14.30
CA ALA A 503 -28.09 -5.05 -15.66
C ALA A 503 -27.11 -3.95 -16.10
N ARG A 504 -27.03 -3.71 -17.40
CA ARG A 504 -26.39 -2.52 -17.98
C ARG A 504 -27.48 -1.68 -18.64
N PHE A 505 -27.41 -0.38 -18.46
CA PHE A 505 -28.43 0.57 -18.87
C PHE A 505 -27.80 1.70 -19.68
N ASN A 506 -28.42 2.06 -20.79
CA ASN A 506 -28.03 3.20 -21.62
C ASN A 506 -29.26 4.07 -21.92
N ASP A 507 -29.21 5.32 -21.46
CA ASP A 507 -30.31 6.28 -21.57
C ASP A 507 -30.53 6.82 -23.00
N ASN A 508 -29.66 6.45 -23.94
CA ASN A 508 -29.72 6.84 -25.34
C ASN A 508 -29.81 8.37 -25.52
N GLY A 509 -29.14 9.13 -24.64
CA GLY A 509 -29.08 10.59 -24.67
C GLY A 509 -30.22 11.30 -23.94
N GLN A 510 -31.11 10.56 -23.27
CA GLN A 510 -32.22 11.12 -22.51
C GLN A 510 -31.82 11.35 -21.06
N ASN A 511 -32.12 12.53 -20.49
CA ASN A 511 -31.97 12.75 -19.06
C ASN A 511 -33.20 12.19 -18.33
N LEU A 512 -33.08 10.97 -17.80
CA LEU A 512 -34.17 10.26 -17.13
C LEU A 512 -34.21 10.46 -15.61
N GLY A 513 -33.28 11.25 -15.07
CA GLY A 513 -33.12 11.46 -13.63
C GLY A 513 -32.70 10.18 -12.90
N THR A 514 -33.30 9.93 -11.74
CA THR A 514 -33.05 8.69 -10.99
C THR A 514 -33.67 7.49 -11.74
N VAL A 515 -32.88 6.44 -11.94
CA VAL A 515 -33.29 5.17 -12.56
C VAL A 515 -33.09 4.06 -11.54
N THR A 516 -34.13 3.23 -11.33
CA THR A 516 -34.10 2.07 -10.43
C THR A 516 -34.53 0.81 -11.19
N MET A 517 -34.02 -0.33 -10.74
CA MET A 517 -34.43 -1.64 -11.26
C MET A 517 -34.89 -2.52 -10.10
N ASP A 518 -36.13 -2.99 -10.15
CA ASP A 518 -36.58 -4.06 -9.26
C ASP A 518 -36.41 -5.40 -9.95
N VAL A 519 -35.93 -6.40 -9.22
CA VAL A 519 -35.63 -7.73 -9.74
C VAL A 519 -36.34 -8.78 -8.90
N TYR A 520 -36.93 -9.75 -9.59
CA TYR A 520 -37.42 -10.99 -8.99
C TYR A 520 -36.64 -12.16 -9.61
N VAL A 521 -36.17 -13.09 -8.79
CA VAL A 521 -35.55 -14.34 -9.23
C VAL A 521 -36.19 -15.50 -8.45
N ASN A 522 -36.85 -16.40 -9.18
CA ASN A 522 -37.48 -17.60 -8.64
C ASN A 522 -36.43 -18.59 -8.10
N SER A 523 -36.66 -19.11 -6.90
CA SER A 523 -35.85 -20.18 -6.31
C SER A 523 -36.27 -21.60 -6.71
N GLY A 524 -37.48 -21.74 -7.23
CA GLY A 524 -38.06 -23.01 -7.64
C GLY A 524 -37.60 -23.51 -9.02
N ALA A 525 -38.18 -24.63 -9.46
CA ALA A 525 -37.95 -25.18 -10.79
C ALA A 525 -38.40 -24.22 -11.91
N VAL A 526 -37.87 -24.44 -13.12
CA VAL A 526 -38.36 -23.81 -14.36
C VAL A 526 -39.87 -23.99 -14.46
N ARG A 527 -40.59 -22.91 -14.76
CA ARG A 527 -42.05 -22.90 -14.81
C ARG A 527 -42.54 -23.04 -16.24
N GLN A 528 -43.82 -23.38 -16.39
CA GLN A 528 -44.48 -23.53 -17.67
C GLN A 528 -45.71 -22.61 -17.72
N SER A 529 -45.85 -21.85 -18.80
CA SER A 529 -46.99 -20.97 -19.02
C SER A 529 -48.27 -21.75 -19.32
N LEU A 530 -49.42 -21.08 -19.28
CA LEU A 530 -50.72 -21.69 -19.61
C LEU A 530 -50.80 -22.25 -21.05
N ILE A 531 -49.91 -21.81 -21.93
CA ILE A 531 -49.81 -22.29 -23.32
C ILE A 531 -48.72 -23.35 -23.52
N GLY A 532 -48.11 -23.83 -22.43
CA GLY A 532 -47.13 -24.91 -22.46
C GLY A 532 -45.68 -24.47 -22.70
N GLN A 533 -45.40 -23.16 -22.71
CA GLN A 533 -44.04 -22.64 -22.93
C GLN A 533 -43.25 -22.61 -21.61
N TYR A 534 -42.04 -23.16 -21.60
CA TYR A 534 -41.16 -23.07 -20.44
C TYR A 534 -40.58 -21.66 -20.32
N TYR A 535 -40.31 -21.22 -19.09
CA TYR A 535 -39.63 -19.95 -18.85
C TYR A 535 -38.82 -19.96 -17.55
N LEU A 536 -37.69 -19.26 -17.57
CA LEU A 536 -37.00 -18.84 -16.35
C LEU A 536 -37.77 -17.69 -15.75
N ASP A 537 -38.08 -17.84 -14.47
CA ASP A 537 -38.90 -16.88 -13.77
C ASP A 537 -38.02 -15.81 -13.12
N ARG A 538 -37.55 -14.91 -14.01
CA ARG A 538 -36.70 -13.77 -13.71
C ARG A 538 -37.36 -12.53 -14.29
N ASN A 539 -37.85 -11.64 -13.42
CA ASN A 539 -38.52 -10.41 -13.82
C ASN A 539 -37.67 -9.20 -13.50
N TRP A 540 -37.79 -8.19 -14.34
CA TRP A 540 -37.13 -6.90 -14.18
C TRP A 540 -38.14 -5.79 -14.39
N ARG A 541 -38.12 -4.81 -13.51
CA ARG A 541 -38.92 -3.60 -13.64
C ARG A 541 -38.01 -2.38 -13.57
N LEU A 542 -37.83 -1.72 -14.71
CA LEU A 542 -37.12 -0.46 -14.78
C LEU A 542 -38.09 0.69 -14.45
N SER A 543 -37.71 1.56 -13.52
CA SER A 543 -38.44 2.79 -13.23
C SER A 543 -37.52 3.99 -13.42
N THR A 544 -38.05 5.05 -14.03
CA THR A 544 -37.33 6.31 -14.27
C THR A 544 -38.07 7.48 -13.62
N GLN A 545 -37.33 8.46 -13.12
CA GLN A 545 -37.90 9.67 -12.54
C GLN A 545 -38.58 10.54 -13.60
N VAL A 546 -37.98 10.64 -14.78
CA VAL A 546 -38.53 11.34 -15.94
C VAL A 546 -39.00 10.30 -16.96
N ALA A 547 -40.20 10.49 -17.51
CA ALA A 547 -40.76 9.58 -18.51
C ALA A 547 -39.86 9.48 -19.74
N MET A 548 -39.69 8.26 -20.25
CA MET A 548 -38.96 8.00 -21.49
C MET A 548 -39.72 8.62 -22.68
N SER A 549 -38.98 9.31 -23.54
CA SER A 549 -39.50 9.93 -24.77
C SER A 549 -39.08 9.20 -26.03
N SER A 550 -38.04 8.37 -25.94
CA SER A 550 -37.55 7.46 -26.98
C SER A 550 -37.04 6.16 -26.34
N PRO A 551 -36.80 5.11 -27.15
CA PRO A 551 -36.30 3.84 -26.62
C PRO A 551 -34.95 3.97 -25.93
N VAL A 552 -34.80 3.29 -24.81
CA VAL A 552 -33.53 3.09 -24.08
C VAL A 552 -33.01 1.68 -24.32
N ARG A 553 -31.72 1.43 -24.07
CA ARG A 553 -31.15 0.07 -24.16
C ARG A 553 -30.87 -0.49 -22.78
N VAL A 554 -31.18 -1.77 -22.60
CA VAL A 554 -30.89 -2.51 -21.37
C VAL A 554 -30.23 -3.84 -21.75
N THR A 555 -29.10 -4.17 -21.12
CA THR A 555 -28.52 -5.51 -21.16
C THR A 555 -28.87 -6.21 -19.86
N LEU A 556 -29.49 -7.38 -19.95
CA LEU A 556 -29.85 -8.19 -18.80
C LEU A 556 -28.86 -9.35 -18.68
N TYR A 557 -28.29 -9.51 -17.48
CA TYR A 557 -27.37 -10.61 -17.21
C TYR A 557 -28.10 -11.77 -16.57
N HIS A 558 -27.62 -12.98 -16.85
CA HIS A 558 -28.07 -14.22 -16.24
C HIS A 558 -26.84 -15.10 -15.99
N SER A 559 -26.86 -15.90 -14.93
CA SER A 559 -25.77 -16.84 -14.69
C SER A 559 -25.85 -18.04 -15.65
N VAL A 560 -24.71 -18.66 -15.91
CA VAL A 560 -24.63 -19.92 -16.66
C VAL A 560 -25.45 -21.02 -15.97
N ASN A 561 -25.48 -21.03 -14.63
CA ASN A 561 -26.24 -22.01 -13.86
C ASN A 561 -27.76 -21.86 -14.07
N GLU A 562 -28.29 -20.63 -14.04
CA GLU A 562 -29.70 -20.37 -14.33
C GLU A 562 -30.08 -20.82 -15.74
N PHE A 563 -29.25 -20.48 -16.74
CA PHE A 563 -29.50 -20.89 -18.12
C PHE A 563 -29.45 -22.42 -18.29
N ASN A 564 -28.50 -23.10 -17.65
CA ASN A 564 -28.39 -24.56 -17.71
C ASN A 564 -29.64 -25.26 -17.14
N LEU A 565 -30.24 -24.72 -16.08
CA LEU A 565 -31.51 -25.24 -15.55
C LEU A 565 -32.65 -25.10 -16.56
N TYR A 566 -32.69 -23.98 -17.29
CA TYR A 566 -33.65 -23.74 -18.35
C TYR A 566 -33.49 -24.70 -19.53
N ALA A 567 -32.28 -24.76 -20.08
CA ALA A 567 -31.93 -25.63 -21.21
C ALA A 567 -32.12 -27.12 -20.89
N ALA A 568 -31.93 -27.53 -19.63
CA ALA A 568 -32.21 -28.90 -19.20
C ALA A 568 -33.71 -29.23 -19.15
N THR A 569 -34.57 -28.22 -19.02
CA THR A 569 -36.02 -28.39 -18.87
C THR A 569 -36.75 -28.21 -20.21
N ASP A 570 -36.30 -27.26 -21.03
CA ASP A 570 -36.86 -27.03 -22.36
C ASP A 570 -35.97 -27.63 -23.47
N PRO A 571 -36.38 -28.74 -24.10
CA PRO A 571 -35.56 -29.43 -25.10
C PRO A 571 -35.33 -28.62 -26.39
N VAL A 572 -36.04 -27.50 -26.59
CA VAL A 572 -35.81 -26.62 -27.75
C VAL A 572 -34.75 -25.54 -27.50
N VAL A 573 -34.31 -25.38 -26.24
CA VAL A 573 -33.32 -24.37 -25.84
C VAL A 573 -31.97 -25.06 -25.67
N THR A 574 -31.07 -24.85 -26.63
CA THR A 574 -29.74 -25.47 -26.65
C THR A 574 -28.61 -24.47 -26.47
N THR A 575 -28.89 -23.21 -26.80
CA THR A 575 -27.98 -22.07 -26.71
C THR A 575 -28.75 -20.87 -26.17
N PHE A 576 -28.05 -19.90 -25.58
CA PHE A 576 -28.71 -18.70 -25.04
C PHE A 576 -29.61 -17.96 -26.04
N PRO A 577 -29.24 -17.82 -27.33
CA PRO A 577 -30.10 -17.20 -28.35
C PRO A 577 -31.43 -17.90 -28.62
N ASP A 578 -31.57 -19.17 -28.20
CA ASP A 578 -32.85 -19.89 -28.28
C ASP A 578 -33.84 -19.39 -27.22
N ALA A 579 -33.36 -18.74 -26.16
CA ALA A 579 -34.18 -18.06 -25.17
C ALA A 579 -34.57 -16.65 -25.67
N GLY A 580 -35.75 -16.18 -25.29
CA GLY A 580 -36.19 -14.81 -25.55
C GLY A 580 -36.74 -14.15 -24.30
N VAL A 581 -36.95 -12.85 -24.37
CA VAL A 581 -37.49 -12.04 -23.27
C VAL A 581 -38.93 -11.66 -23.59
N ALA A 582 -39.81 -11.69 -22.59
CA ALA A 582 -41.19 -11.26 -22.74
C ALA A 582 -41.42 -9.93 -22.03
N HIS A 583 -42.12 -9.01 -22.69
CA HIS A 583 -42.64 -7.81 -22.06
C HIS A 583 -44.08 -8.05 -21.60
N TYR A 584 -44.36 -7.81 -20.31
CA TYR A 584 -45.72 -7.82 -19.79
C TYR A 584 -46.35 -6.43 -19.94
N ALA A 585 -47.48 -6.34 -20.66
CA ALA A 585 -48.23 -5.10 -20.86
C ALA A 585 -49.63 -5.23 -20.24
N GLY A 586 -49.73 -5.05 -18.92
CA GLY A 586 -50.94 -5.26 -18.14
C GLY A 586 -51.19 -4.17 -17.09
N PRO A 587 -52.30 -4.26 -16.32
CA PRO A 587 -52.69 -3.20 -15.38
C PRO A 587 -51.78 -3.06 -14.15
N MET A 588 -50.87 -4.02 -13.91
CA MET A 588 -49.93 -4.02 -12.80
C MET A 588 -48.51 -4.33 -13.31
N GLU A 589 -47.91 -3.43 -14.08
CA GLU A 589 -46.51 -3.55 -14.55
C GLU A 589 -45.52 -3.34 -13.38
N ASP A 590 -45.40 -4.37 -12.56
CA ASP A 590 -44.40 -4.49 -11.50
C ASP A 590 -43.55 -5.77 -11.67
N CYS A 591 -42.67 -6.06 -10.72
CA CYS A 591 -41.85 -7.27 -10.73
C CYS A 591 -42.51 -8.45 -9.97
N ASP A 592 -43.68 -8.24 -9.35
CA ASP A 592 -44.40 -9.27 -8.59
C ASP A 592 -45.07 -10.23 -9.59
N LEU A 593 -45.17 -11.48 -9.21
CA LEU A 593 -45.74 -12.54 -10.04
C LEU A 593 -47.20 -12.82 -9.72
N LEU A 594 -47.67 -12.47 -8.52
CA LEU A 594 -49.05 -12.75 -8.14
C LEU A 594 -50.06 -12.01 -9.01
N ASN A 595 -49.62 -10.94 -9.68
CA ASN A 595 -50.41 -10.06 -10.52
C ASN A 595 -49.93 -9.97 -11.99
N ASN A 596 -48.87 -10.70 -12.36
CA ASN A 596 -48.35 -10.81 -13.73
C ASN A 596 -48.50 -12.24 -14.29
N PRO A 597 -49.74 -12.73 -14.46
CA PRO A 597 -49.98 -14.12 -14.83
C PRO A 597 -49.42 -14.45 -16.22
N ALA A 598 -48.70 -15.57 -16.33
CA ALA A 598 -48.15 -16.07 -17.58
C ALA A 598 -49.25 -16.38 -18.62
N GLY A 599 -49.17 -15.79 -19.83
CA GLY A 599 -50.18 -16.00 -20.88
C GLY A 599 -50.19 -14.92 -21.98
N ASN A 600 -51.39 -14.60 -22.48
CA ASN A 600 -51.61 -13.76 -23.67
C ASN A 600 -51.20 -12.28 -23.55
N THR A 601 -50.80 -11.82 -22.37
CA THR A 601 -50.36 -10.43 -22.12
C THR A 601 -48.85 -10.26 -22.26
N TRP A 602 -48.12 -11.35 -22.53
CA TRP A 602 -46.69 -11.34 -22.78
C TRP A 602 -46.43 -11.12 -24.27
N THR A 603 -45.74 -10.02 -24.58
CA THR A 603 -45.26 -9.76 -25.94
C THR A 603 -43.83 -10.28 -26.05
N PRO A 604 -43.61 -11.38 -26.79
CA PRO A 604 -42.28 -11.97 -26.94
C PRO A 604 -41.38 -11.08 -27.80
N VAL A 605 -40.13 -10.90 -27.36
CA VAL A 605 -39.04 -10.31 -28.14
C VAL A 605 -38.13 -11.47 -28.57
N PHE A 606 -38.32 -11.95 -29.80
CA PHE A 606 -37.59 -13.10 -30.37
C PHE A 606 -37.11 -12.85 -31.82
N PRO A 607 -35.96 -13.42 -32.22
CA PRO A 607 -34.97 -14.02 -31.33
C PRO A 607 -34.32 -12.94 -30.44
N ALA A 608 -33.91 -13.30 -29.22
CA ALA A 608 -32.92 -12.49 -28.53
C ALA A 608 -31.58 -12.75 -29.24
N ASP A 609 -31.27 -11.94 -30.24
CA ASP A 609 -29.92 -11.96 -30.79
C ASP A 609 -28.98 -11.58 -29.65
N PRO A 610 -28.00 -12.44 -29.29
CA PRO A 610 -27.06 -12.18 -28.20
C PRO A 610 -26.23 -10.90 -28.46
N GLN A 611 -26.26 -10.35 -29.67
CA GLN A 611 -25.65 -9.07 -30.05
C GLN A 611 -26.64 -7.89 -30.16
N LEU A 612 -27.97 -8.12 -30.12
CA LEU A 612 -28.97 -7.03 -30.08
C LEU A 612 -29.46 -6.83 -28.65
N GLU A 613 -29.06 -5.70 -28.06
CA GLU A 613 -29.57 -5.27 -26.76
C GLU A 613 -31.08 -5.02 -26.82
N PRO A 614 -31.89 -5.61 -25.91
CA PRO A 614 -33.31 -5.34 -25.88
C PRO A 614 -33.57 -3.86 -25.56
N SER A 615 -34.49 -3.26 -26.31
CA SER A 615 -34.90 -1.87 -26.14
C SER A 615 -36.20 -1.80 -25.33
N ILE A 616 -36.24 -0.95 -24.30
CA ILE A 616 -37.48 -0.62 -23.60
C ILE A 616 -38.11 0.58 -24.30
N LEU A 617 -39.35 0.39 -24.77
CA LEU A 617 -40.16 1.43 -25.41
C LEU A 617 -40.93 2.22 -24.34
N ALA A 618 -41.31 3.45 -24.68
CA ALA A 618 -42.00 4.38 -23.79
C ALA A 618 -43.41 3.94 -23.40
#